data_AF-A0A2D0N100-F1
#
_entry.id   AF-A0A2D0N100-F1
#
_cell.length_a   1.000
_cell.length_b   1.000
_cell.length_c   1.000
_cell.angle_alpha   90.00
_cell.angle_beta   90.00
_cell.angle_gamma   90.00
#
_symmetry.space_group_name_H-M   'P 1'
#
loop_
_entity.id
_entity.type
_entity.pdbx_description
1 polymer ?
#
loop_
_entity_poly.entity_id
_entity_poly.type
_entity_poly.pdbx_seq_one_letter_code
_entity_poly.pdbx_strand_id
1 'polypeptide(L)'
;MSRQTAIPKSSVHYHLHRENQRHQFPESVFWDSEAGQNFLKRLITSAIYTFGVKGGVGAGRIEEFMRKLRIQTHVGISESSIYRQMKAIELSILKYKELRELDLADQATNQLEHLEVVLGLDETWLDTMLLVCQELSSGYLFLKSQKINEIQKAGGINSRKA
;
A
#
# COMPACT_ATOMS: atom_id res chain seq x y z
N MET A 1 0.51 42.94 -1.00
CA MET A 1 -0.03 41.61 -0.65
C MET A 1 -1.56 41.62 -0.57
N SER A 2 -2.25 41.81 0.58
CA SER A 2 -3.73 41.68 0.66
C SER A 2 -4.55 42.59 -0.28
N ARG A 3 -4.16 43.85 -0.48
CA ARG A 3 -4.83 44.77 -1.42
C ARG A 3 -4.58 44.44 -2.91
N GLN A 4 -3.59 43.61 -3.22
CA GLN A 4 -3.19 43.27 -4.60
C GLN A 4 -3.70 41.89 -5.04
N THR A 5 -3.97 40.98 -4.11
CA THR A 5 -4.37 39.60 -4.42
C THR A 5 -5.85 39.29 -4.15
N ALA A 6 -6.65 40.27 -3.70
CA ALA A 6 -8.04 40.07 -3.24
C ALA A 6 -8.22 39.03 -2.12
N ILE A 7 -7.13 38.64 -1.46
CA ILE A 7 -7.13 37.67 -0.36
C ILE A 7 -7.29 38.41 0.98
N PRO A 8 -8.15 37.93 1.91
CA PRO A 8 -8.28 38.50 3.25
C PRO A 8 -6.94 38.58 3.98
N LYS A 9 -6.72 39.65 4.76
CA LYS A 9 -5.50 39.82 5.55
C LYS A 9 -5.19 38.62 6.45
N SER A 10 -6.23 38.02 7.05
CA SER A 10 -6.13 36.81 7.87
C SER A 10 -5.56 35.63 7.09
N SER A 11 -6.00 35.42 5.86
CA SER A 11 -5.48 34.37 4.98
C SER A 11 -4.02 34.64 4.59
N VAL A 12 -3.65 35.89 4.29
CA VAL A 12 -2.25 36.25 4.02
C VAL A 12 -1.36 35.95 5.24
N HIS A 13 -1.78 36.35 6.44
CA HIS A 13 -1.03 36.06 7.67
C HIS A 13 -0.91 34.55 7.94
N TYR A 14 -1.99 33.79 7.70
CA TYR A 14 -1.97 32.33 7.84
C TYR A 14 -0.98 31.68 6.87
N HIS A 15 -0.97 32.10 5.61
CA HIS A 15 -0.03 31.58 4.61
C HIS A 15 1.42 31.90 4.97
N LEU A 16 1.70 33.16 5.34
CA LEU A 16 3.04 33.58 5.76
C LEU A 16 3.52 32.77 6.99
N HIS A 17 2.64 32.57 7.96
CA HIS A 17 2.95 31.80 9.16
C HIS A 17 3.28 30.34 8.82
N ARG A 18 2.49 29.72 7.95
CA ARG A 18 2.73 28.34 7.48
C ARG A 18 4.01 28.22 6.66
N GLU A 19 4.35 29.20 5.85
CA GLU A 19 5.59 29.24 5.08
C GLU A 19 6.80 29.34 6.02
N ASN A 20 6.77 30.24 7.00
CA ASN A 20 7.82 30.35 8.02
C ASN A 20 7.99 29.06 8.83
N GLN A 21 6.90 28.34 9.11
CA GLN A 21 7.00 27.03 9.78
C GLN A 21 7.62 25.93 8.89
N ARG A 22 7.53 26.07 7.56
CA ARG A 22 8.13 25.12 6.60
C ARG A 22 9.59 25.43 6.31
N HIS A 23 9.96 26.70 6.20
CA HIS A 23 11.32 27.17 5.88
C HIS A 23 12.25 27.17 7.09
N GLN A 24 12.36 26.02 7.77
CA GLN A 24 13.26 25.84 8.91
C GLN A 24 14.65 25.34 8.51
N PHE A 25 14.81 24.79 7.30
CA PHE A 25 16.03 24.15 6.85
C PHE A 25 16.39 24.57 5.41
N PRO A 26 17.67 24.53 5.01
CA PRO A 26 18.09 24.86 3.65
C PRO A 26 17.37 24.05 2.57
N GLU A 27 17.13 22.77 2.85
CA GLU A 27 16.44 21.85 1.96
C GLU A 27 14.92 22.13 1.84
N SER A 28 14.34 23.00 2.67
CA SER A 28 12.94 23.42 2.57
C SER A 28 12.60 24.13 1.27
N VAL A 29 13.55 24.86 0.70
CA VAL A 29 13.37 25.48 -0.62
C VAL A 29 13.13 24.42 -1.68
N PHE A 30 13.85 23.29 -1.60
CA PHE A 30 13.62 22.18 -2.51
C PHE A 30 12.27 21.53 -2.24
N TRP A 31 11.92 21.25 -0.98
CA TRP A 31 10.64 20.61 -0.65
C TRP A 31 9.42 21.38 -1.13
N ASP A 32 9.41 22.71 -1.10
CA ASP A 32 8.31 23.53 -1.60
C ASP A 32 8.26 23.62 -3.15
N SER A 33 9.33 23.24 -3.84
CA SER A 33 9.33 23.15 -5.31
C SER A 33 8.45 22.01 -5.81
N GLU A 34 7.93 22.11 -7.03
CA GLU A 34 7.16 21.02 -7.66
C GLU A 34 7.96 19.71 -7.74
N ALA A 35 9.24 19.81 -8.10
CA ALA A 35 10.15 18.66 -8.16
C ALA A 35 10.32 18.02 -6.77
N GLY A 36 10.45 18.83 -5.72
CA GLY A 36 10.55 18.36 -4.34
C GLY A 36 9.27 17.71 -3.84
N GLN A 37 8.09 18.28 -4.13
CA GLN A 37 6.81 17.68 -3.79
C GLN A 37 6.61 16.31 -4.46
N ASN A 38 6.98 16.20 -5.75
CA ASN A 38 6.93 14.92 -6.46
C ASN A 38 7.97 13.92 -5.92
N PHE A 39 9.15 14.39 -5.52
CA PHE A 39 10.14 13.57 -4.84
C PHE A 39 9.62 13.06 -3.48
N LEU A 40 9.04 13.92 -2.64
CA LEU A 40 8.49 13.56 -1.34
C LEU A 40 7.39 12.51 -1.47
N LYS A 41 6.44 12.68 -2.41
CA LYS A 41 5.41 11.68 -2.68
C LYS A 41 6.02 10.31 -3.00
N ARG A 42 6.98 10.26 -3.92
CA ARG A 42 7.67 9.01 -4.29
C ARG A 42 8.42 8.41 -3.10
N LEU A 43 9.15 9.22 -2.35
CA LEU A 43 9.90 8.78 -1.17
C LEU A 43 8.97 8.14 -0.13
N ILE A 44 7.88 8.82 0.23
CA ILE A 44 6.94 8.34 1.25
C ILE A 44 6.27 7.05 0.79
N THR A 45 5.69 7.04 -0.41
CA THR A 45 5.01 5.84 -0.93
C THR A 45 5.98 4.67 -1.04
N SER A 46 7.20 4.90 -1.53
CA SER A 46 8.22 3.85 -1.66
C SER A 46 8.69 3.32 -0.32
N ALA A 47 8.91 4.19 0.67
CA ALA A 47 9.33 3.78 2.00
C ALA A 47 8.22 3.00 2.73
N ILE A 48 6.98 3.46 2.64
CA ILE A 48 5.83 2.76 3.25
C ILE A 48 5.62 1.40 2.59
N TYR A 49 5.66 1.32 1.26
CA TYR A 49 5.51 0.06 0.55
C TYR A 49 6.67 -0.90 0.85
N THR A 50 7.91 -0.43 0.77
CA THR A 50 9.10 -1.29 0.91
C THR A 50 9.32 -1.73 2.34
N PHE A 51 9.33 -0.80 3.29
CA PHE A 51 9.61 -1.13 4.70
C PHE A 51 8.35 -1.57 5.42
N GLY A 52 7.23 -0.86 5.24
CA GLY A 52 5.98 -1.16 5.93
C GLY A 52 5.29 -2.42 5.41
N VAL A 53 4.95 -2.44 4.13
CA VAL A 53 4.16 -3.53 3.52
C VAL A 53 5.02 -4.75 3.25
N LYS A 54 6.14 -4.61 2.52
CA LYS A 54 7.00 -5.77 2.20
C LYS A 54 7.89 -6.19 3.38
N GLY A 55 8.40 -5.23 4.14
CA GLY A 55 9.36 -5.47 5.22
C GLY A 55 8.74 -5.68 6.61
N GLY A 56 7.43 -5.51 6.77
CA GLY A 56 6.73 -5.67 8.05
C GLY A 56 7.14 -4.65 9.13
N VAL A 57 7.77 -3.53 8.74
CA VAL A 57 8.21 -2.49 9.68
C VAL A 57 7.00 -1.69 10.16
N GLY A 58 6.83 -1.59 11.47
CA GLY A 58 5.74 -0.82 12.09
C GLY A 58 5.79 0.68 11.79
N ALA A 59 4.62 1.31 11.75
CA ALA A 59 4.45 2.71 11.38
C ALA A 59 5.27 3.70 12.24
N GLY A 60 5.41 3.46 13.56
CA GLY A 60 6.26 4.30 14.42
C GLY A 60 7.74 4.34 14.02
N ARG A 61 8.31 3.23 13.53
CA ARG A 61 9.71 3.20 13.04
C ARG A 61 9.86 3.98 11.73
N ILE A 62 8.84 3.93 10.88
CA ILE A 62 8.81 4.71 9.64
C ILE A 62 8.66 6.20 9.96
N GLU A 63 7.85 6.56 10.95
CA GLU A 63 7.77 7.95 11.45
C GLU A 63 9.15 8.44 11.91
N GLU A 64 9.85 7.66 12.74
CA GLU A 64 11.18 8.01 13.21
C GLU A 64 12.17 8.26 12.05
N PHE A 65 12.16 7.38 11.05
CA PHE A 65 12.96 7.53 9.84
C PHE A 65 12.61 8.84 9.10
N MET A 66 11.32 9.14 8.91
CA MET A 66 10.88 10.35 8.21
C MET A 66 11.20 11.64 9.01
N ARG A 67 11.15 11.59 10.35
CA ARG A 67 11.60 12.70 11.21
C ARG A 67 13.10 12.96 11.06
N LYS A 68 13.92 11.90 10.93
CA LYS A 68 15.36 12.03 10.65
C LYS A 68 15.63 12.69 9.29
N LEU A 69 14.76 12.48 8.31
CA LEU A 69 14.80 13.17 7.02
C LEU A 69 14.25 14.61 7.06
N ARG A 70 13.72 15.07 8.22
CA ARG A 70 13.21 16.43 8.46
C ARG A 70 12.01 16.84 7.60
N ILE A 71 11.28 15.88 7.04
CA ILE A 71 10.16 16.16 6.13
C ILE A 71 8.83 16.48 6.83
N GLN A 72 8.77 16.41 8.17
CA GLN A 72 7.55 16.58 8.96
C GLN A 72 6.85 17.94 8.78
N THR A 73 7.59 18.96 8.35
CA THR A 73 7.06 20.30 8.11
C THR A 73 6.26 20.37 6.81
N HIS A 74 6.53 19.47 5.86
CA HIS A 74 5.90 19.44 4.53
C HIS A 74 4.93 18.27 4.35
N VAL A 75 5.04 17.25 5.22
CA VAL A 75 4.33 15.97 5.07
C VAL A 75 3.74 15.54 6.41
N GLY A 76 2.49 15.07 6.38
CA GLY A 76 1.85 14.42 7.53
C GLY A 76 2.40 13.02 7.80
N ILE A 77 3.49 12.95 8.59
CA ILE A 77 4.23 11.70 8.88
C ILE A 77 3.88 11.05 10.23
N SER A 78 2.79 11.43 10.89
CA SER A 78 2.41 10.80 12.15
C SER A 78 2.22 9.29 11.97
N GLU A 79 2.51 8.51 13.01
CA GLU A 79 2.30 7.06 13.02
C GLU A 79 0.91 6.66 12.49
N SER A 80 -0.14 7.36 12.92
CA SER A 80 -1.51 7.15 12.44
C SER A 80 -1.71 7.44 10.95
N SER A 81 -1.04 8.47 10.42
CA SER A 81 -1.07 8.83 8.99
C SER A 81 -0.34 7.79 8.15
N ILE A 82 0.80 7.30 8.64
CA ILE A 82 1.58 6.24 7.99
C ILE A 82 0.78 4.94 8.00
N TYR A 83 0.21 4.55 9.15
CA TYR A 83 -0.61 3.34 9.25
C TYR A 83 -1.81 3.37 8.29
N ARG A 84 -2.51 4.51 8.21
CA ARG A 84 -3.60 4.68 7.23
C ARG A 84 -3.11 4.52 5.79
N GLN A 85 -1.95 5.05 5.44
CA GLN A 85 -1.36 4.88 4.12
C GLN A 85 -0.94 3.43 3.84
N MET A 86 -0.37 2.72 4.84
CA MET A 86 -0.10 1.28 4.72
C MET A 86 -1.38 0.52 4.37
N LYS A 87 -2.47 0.76 5.09
CA LYS A 87 -3.76 0.12 4.81
C LYS A 87 -4.33 0.49 3.44
N ALA A 88 -4.18 1.74 3.01
CA ALA A 88 -4.59 2.15 1.67
C ALA A 88 -3.80 1.41 0.57
N ILE A 89 -2.50 1.22 0.77
CA ILE A 89 -1.65 0.46 -0.17
C ILE A 89 -2.03 -1.02 -0.17
N GLU A 90 -2.20 -1.63 1.00
CA GLU A 90 -2.66 -3.03 1.12
C GLU A 90 -4.00 -3.25 0.38
N LEU A 91 -4.98 -2.37 0.59
CA LEU A 91 -6.27 -2.43 -0.12
C LEU A 91 -6.10 -2.26 -1.64
N SER A 92 -5.19 -1.38 -2.08
CA SER A 92 -4.91 -1.20 -3.51
C SER A 92 -4.29 -2.45 -4.13
N ILE A 93 -3.43 -3.15 -3.39
CA ILE A 93 -2.84 -4.43 -3.83
C ILE A 93 -3.94 -5.50 -3.96
N LEU A 94 -4.83 -5.61 -2.97
CA LEU A 94 -5.96 -6.55 -3.03
C LEU A 94 -6.90 -6.20 -4.20
N LYS A 95 -7.19 -4.92 -4.41
CA LYS A 95 -8.01 -4.48 -5.54
C LYS A 95 -7.37 -4.80 -6.88
N TYR A 96 -6.07 -4.61 -6.99
CA TYR A 96 -5.32 -5.00 -8.19
C TYR A 96 -5.42 -6.51 -8.44
N LYS A 97 -5.30 -7.34 -7.40
CA LYS A 97 -5.51 -8.78 -7.50
C LYS A 97 -6.89 -9.12 -8.05
N GLU A 98 -7.96 -8.55 -7.50
CA GLU A 98 -9.33 -8.78 -7.99
C GLU A 98 -9.48 -8.42 -9.48
N LEU A 99 -8.96 -7.25 -9.89
CA LEU A 99 -9.02 -6.81 -11.28
C LEU A 99 -8.23 -7.75 -12.20
N ARG A 100 -7.10 -8.27 -11.73
CA ARG A 100 -6.31 -9.25 -12.50
C ARG A 100 -7.03 -10.59 -12.63
N GLU A 101 -7.71 -11.04 -11.59
CA GLU A 101 -8.50 -12.28 -11.64
C GLU A 101 -9.68 -12.17 -12.60
N LEU A 102 -10.36 -11.02 -12.63
CA LEU A 102 -11.42 -10.76 -13.62
C LEU A 102 -10.88 -10.79 -15.05
N ASP A 103 -9.76 -10.10 -15.31
CA ASP A 103 -9.10 -10.09 -16.62
C ASP A 103 -8.66 -11.50 -17.06
N LEU A 104 -8.14 -12.30 -16.13
CA LEU A 104 -7.79 -13.71 -16.40
C LEU A 104 -9.02 -14.57 -16.71
N ALA A 105 -10.15 -14.36 -16.01
CA ALA A 105 -11.38 -15.09 -16.27
C ALA A 105 -11.97 -14.76 -17.66
N ASP A 106 -11.93 -13.48 -18.05
CA ASP A 106 -12.36 -13.03 -19.37
C ASP A 106 -11.46 -13.61 -20.47
N GLN A 107 -10.14 -13.65 -20.26
CA GLN A 107 -9.19 -14.28 -21.19
C GLN A 107 -9.42 -15.80 -21.30
N ALA A 108 -9.61 -16.49 -20.17
CA ALA A 108 -9.88 -17.93 -20.15
C ALA A 108 -11.16 -18.29 -20.90
N THR A 109 -12.21 -17.45 -20.80
CA THR A 109 -13.48 -17.65 -21.50
C THR A 109 -13.36 -17.45 -23.02
N ASN A 110 -12.45 -16.56 -23.44
CA ASN A 110 -12.38 -16.12 -24.83
C ASN A 110 -11.26 -16.76 -25.66
N GLN A 111 -10.18 -17.31 -25.07
CA GLN A 111 -8.95 -17.50 -25.87
C GLN A 111 -8.09 -18.75 -25.70
N LEU A 112 -8.25 -19.66 -24.74
CA LEU A 112 -7.17 -20.66 -24.55
C LEU A 112 -7.64 -22.11 -24.34
N GLU A 113 -7.40 -22.96 -25.35
CA GLU A 113 -7.28 -24.42 -25.20
C GLU A 113 -6.02 -24.79 -24.38
N HIS A 114 -5.04 -23.88 -24.25
CA HIS A 114 -3.76 -24.10 -23.55
C HIS A 114 -3.33 -22.88 -22.72
N LEU A 115 -3.09 -23.07 -21.42
CA LEU A 115 -2.59 -22.03 -20.52
C LEU A 115 -1.06 -22.16 -20.36
N GLU A 116 -0.30 -21.15 -20.79
CA GLU A 116 1.14 -21.08 -20.53
C GLU A 116 1.39 -20.57 -19.10
N VAL A 117 2.12 -21.35 -18.30
CA VAL A 117 2.35 -21.08 -16.88
C VAL A 117 3.82 -21.26 -16.51
N VAL A 118 4.31 -20.42 -15.59
CA VAL A 118 5.64 -20.57 -15.00
C VAL A 118 5.50 -21.25 -13.65
N LEU A 119 5.93 -22.51 -13.57
CA LEU A 119 5.76 -23.34 -12.38
C LEU A 119 7.02 -23.38 -11.52
N GLY A 120 6.84 -23.10 -10.23
CA GLY A 120 7.76 -23.45 -9.17
C GLY A 120 7.34 -24.77 -8.54
N LEU A 121 8.23 -25.75 -8.59
CA LEU A 121 8.08 -27.04 -7.93
C LEU A 121 8.96 -27.03 -6.67
N ASP A 122 8.38 -27.35 -5.51
CA ASP A 122 9.11 -27.41 -4.24
C ASP A 122 8.52 -28.51 -3.34
N GLU A 123 9.32 -29.03 -2.40
CA GLU A 123 8.87 -30.03 -1.43
C GLU A 123 8.60 -29.39 -0.06
N THR A 124 7.42 -29.65 0.51
CA THR A 124 7.09 -29.26 1.88
C THR A 124 6.79 -30.48 2.74
N TRP A 125 7.04 -30.38 4.04
CA TRP A 125 6.86 -31.47 5.00
C TRP A 125 5.81 -31.09 6.03
N LEU A 126 4.70 -31.83 6.02
CA LEU A 126 3.75 -31.90 7.14
C LEU A 126 3.96 -33.25 7.84
N ASP A 127 2.93 -34.10 7.92
CA ASP A 127 3.07 -35.47 8.41
C ASP A 127 3.71 -36.41 7.35
N THR A 128 3.66 -35.99 6.08
CA THR A 128 4.27 -36.66 4.92
C THR A 128 4.89 -35.63 3.99
N MET A 129 5.82 -36.05 3.14
CA MET A 129 6.40 -35.20 2.11
C MET A 129 5.35 -34.88 1.04
N LEU A 130 5.11 -33.59 0.81
CA LEU A 130 4.19 -33.09 -0.20
C LEU A 130 4.97 -32.35 -1.28
N LEU A 131 4.73 -32.69 -2.53
CA LEU A 131 5.20 -31.91 -3.66
C LEU A 131 4.21 -30.78 -3.93
N VAL A 132 4.69 -29.54 -3.85
CA VAL A 132 3.91 -28.33 -4.09
C VAL A 132 4.26 -27.80 -5.47
N CYS A 133 3.25 -27.62 -6.31
CA CYS A 133 3.37 -26.95 -7.58
C CYS A 133 2.65 -25.61 -7.50
N GLN A 134 3.40 -24.52 -7.60
CA GLN A 134 2.89 -23.16 -7.54
C GLN A 134 3.16 -22.44 -8.86
N GLU A 135 2.16 -21.75 -9.41
CA GLU A 135 2.42 -20.79 -10.48
C GLU A 135 2.99 -19.51 -9.86
N LEU A 136 4.19 -19.13 -10.31
CA LEU A 136 5.01 -18.14 -9.60
C LEU A 136 4.45 -16.72 -9.68
N SER A 137 3.72 -16.39 -10.74
CA SER A 137 3.23 -15.02 -10.97
C SER A 137 1.99 -14.70 -10.12
N SER A 138 1.09 -15.66 -9.98
CA SER A 138 -0.20 -15.55 -9.28
C SER A 138 -0.15 -16.08 -7.85
N GLY A 139 0.78 -17.00 -7.56
CA GLY A 139 0.87 -17.70 -6.29
C GLY A 139 -0.19 -18.79 -6.10
N TYR A 140 -0.93 -19.16 -7.15
CA TYR A 140 -1.88 -20.27 -7.08
C TYR A 140 -1.17 -21.61 -6.97
N LEU A 141 -1.71 -22.48 -6.11
CA LEU A 141 -1.25 -23.86 -5.96
C LEU A 141 -2.06 -24.78 -6.88
N PHE A 142 -1.36 -25.58 -7.66
CA PHE A 142 -1.95 -26.64 -8.47
C PHE A 142 -2.15 -27.87 -7.59
N LEU A 143 -3.39 -28.33 -7.55
CA LEU A 143 -3.78 -29.53 -6.83
C LEU A 143 -4.02 -30.66 -7.82
N LYS A 144 -3.59 -31.87 -7.46
CA LYS A 144 -3.81 -33.09 -8.25
C LYS A 144 -5.29 -33.38 -8.48
N SER A 145 -6.14 -32.96 -7.54
CA SER A 145 -7.60 -33.13 -7.58
C SER A 145 -8.29 -31.83 -7.21
N GLN A 146 -9.52 -31.65 -7.69
CA GLN A 146 -10.36 -30.50 -7.36
C GLN A 146 -10.49 -30.36 -5.83
N LYS A 147 -10.23 -29.16 -5.31
CA LYS A 147 -10.30 -28.92 -3.86
C LYS A 147 -11.75 -29.04 -3.39
N ILE A 148 -12.00 -29.87 -2.38
CA ILE A 148 -13.24 -29.83 -1.61
C ILE A 148 -13.21 -28.52 -0.82
N ASN A 149 -14.31 -27.79 -0.77
CA ASN A 149 -14.37 -26.50 -0.10
C ASN A 149 -14.34 -26.72 1.43
N GLU A 150 -13.14 -26.86 1.99
CA GLU A 150 -12.90 -27.20 3.41
C GLU A 150 -13.08 -26.01 4.36
N ILE A 151 -13.27 -24.80 3.82
CA ILE A 151 -13.58 -23.62 4.62
C ILE A 151 -15.04 -23.72 5.05
N GLN A 152 -15.29 -24.28 6.22
CA GLN A 152 -16.57 -24.08 6.90
C GLN A 152 -16.82 -22.57 7.01
N LYS A 153 -18.03 -22.12 6.66
CA LYS A 153 -18.45 -20.73 6.88
C LYS A 153 -18.29 -20.42 8.37
N ALA A 154 -17.22 -19.71 8.72
CA ALA A 154 -17.00 -19.25 10.07
C ALA A 154 -18.03 -18.16 10.39
N GLY A 155 -18.99 -18.49 11.25
CA GLY A 155 -19.67 -17.54 12.13
C GLY A 155 -20.95 -16.86 11.60
N GLY A 156 -22.06 -17.14 12.27
CA GLY A 156 -23.33 -16.45 12.10
C GLY A 156 -24.53 -17.18 12.69
N ILE A 157 -24.41 -17.84 13.84
CA ILE A 157 -25.60 -18.30 14.57
C ILE A 157 -26.20 -17.04 15.20
N ASN A 158 -27.21 -16.48 14.55
CA ASN A 158 -28.10 -15.51 15.18
C ASN A 158 -28.66 -16.16 16.45
N SER A 159 -28.17 -15.75 17.62
CA SER A 159 -28.84 -16.05 18.88
C SER A 159 -30.20 -15.36 18.82
N ARG A 160 -31.26 -16.10 18.52
CA ARG A 160 -32.61 -15.64 18.81
C ARG A 160 -32.69 -15.50 20.32
N LYS A 161 -32.75 -14.26 20.80
CA LYS A 161 -33.13 -13.97 22.19
C LYS A 161 -34.54 -14.52 22.39
N ALA A 162 -34.67 -15.41 23.36
CA ALA A 162 -35.94 -15.75 23.99
C ALA A 162 -36.44 -14.56 24.82
#